data_AF-A0A4U9D4L1-F1
#
_entry.id   AF-A0A4U9D4L1-F1
#
_cell.length_a   1.000
_cell.length_b   1.000
_cell.length_c   1.000
_cell.angle_alpha   90.00
_cell.angle_beta   90.00
_cell.angle_gamma   90.00
#
_symmetry.space_group_name_H-M   'P 1'
#
loop_
_entity.id
_entity.type
_entity.pdbx_description
1 polymer ?
#
loop_
_entity_poly.entity_id
_entity_poly.type
_entity_poly.pdbx_seq_one_letter_code
_entity_poly.pdbx_strand_id
1 'polypeptide(L)'
;MIQEQCASLNFRPFVDSAPVLERPLAEKAGLGWTGKHSLIINRDAGSFFFLGELLVDIPLPVDRPVAEECGRCVACMTICPTSAIVEPYTVDARRCISYLTIELEGAIPIEFRPLIGNRIYGCDDCQLICPWNRFSQLTDEEDFSPRKALHAPPLVELFAWSESHFLKVTEGSAIRRIGHLRWLRNIAVALGNAPWDEAHLKALESRRGRAPRFSMSISSGQ
;
A
#
# COMPACT_ATOMS: atom_id res chain seq x y z
N MET A 1 -18.26 28.09 -5.45
CA MET A 1 -18.45 26.67 -5.04
C MET A 1 -19.59 26.03 -5.84
N ILE A 2 -19.61 24.71 -6.09
CA ILE A 2 -20.69 24.03 -6.88
C ILE A 2 -22.09 24.37 -6.32
N GLN A 3 -22.23 24.47 -5.00
CA GLN A 3 -23.49 24.83 -4.31
C GLN A 3 -24.09 26.18 -4.76
N GLU A 4 -23.27 27.14 -5.16
CA GLU A 4 -23.75 28.46 -5.62
C GLU A 4 -24.38 28.39 -7.02
N GLN A 5 -24.16 27.30 -7.75
CA GLN A 5 -24.63 27.09 -9.12
C GLN A 5 -25.85 26.15 -9.18
N CYS A 6 -26.31 25.61 -8.05
CA CYS A 6 -27.40 24.64 -8.00
C CYS A 6 -28.48 25.08 -7.00
N ALA A 7 -29.75 25.10 -7.43
CA ALA A 7 -30.87 25.43 -6.54
C ALA A 7 -31.03 24.41 -5.40
N SER A 8 -30.72 23.14 -5.66
CA SER A 8 -30.63 22.05 -4.68
C SER A 8 -29.48 21.13 -5.05
N LEU A 9 -28.71 20.68 -4.05
CA LEU A 9 -27.60 19.76 -4.23
C LEU A 9 -27.45 18.88 -2.99
N ASN A 10 -27.59 17.56 -3.15
CA ASN A 10 -27.13 16.59 -2.17
C ASN A 10 -25.82 15.98 -2.66
N PHE A 11 -24.85 15.82 -1.75
CA PHE A 11 -23.58 15.20 -2.09
C PHE A 11 -22.98 14.41 -0.93
N ARG A 12 -22.11 13.45 -1.26
CA ARG A 12 -21.28 12.72 -0.30
C ARG A 12 -19.87 12.52 -0.87
N PRO A 13 -18.83 13.06 -0.22
CA PRO A 13 -17.45 12.78 -0.59
C PRO A 13 -16.97 11.47 0.04
N PHE A 14 -16.13 10.74 -0.68
CA PHE A 14 -15.48 9.52 -0.21
C PHE A 14 -14.05 9.39 -0.75
N VAL A 15 -13.22 8.72 0.05
CA VAL A 15 -11.86 8.26 -0.26
C VAL A 15 -11.61 6.99 0.56
N ASP A 16 -11.36 5.86 -0.08
CA ASP A 16 -11.01 4.52 0.44
C ASP A 16 -11.96 3.96 1.52
N SER A 17 -13.12 4.59 1.73
CA SER A 17 -13.97 4.37 2.91
C SER A 17 -15.41 4.03 2.58
N ALA A 18 -15.85 4.25 1.34
CA ALA A 18 -17.17 3.84 0.89
C ALA A 18 -17.16 2.42 0.30
N PRO A 19 -18.30 1.72 0.32
CA PRO A 19 -18.48 0.45 -0.39
C PRO A 19 -18.66 0.68 -1.91
N VAL A 20 -17.77 1.47 -2.53
CA VAL A 20 -17.73 1.74 -3.96
C VAL A 20 -16.40 1.30 -4.53
N LEU A 21 -16.41 0.81 -5.77
CA LEU A 21 -15.20 0.41 -6.47
C LEU A 21 -14.63 1.62 -7.21
N GLU A 22 -13.74 2.35 -6.54
CA GLU A 22 -13.18 3.62 -7.03
C GLU A 22 -12.44 3.47 -8.36
N ARG A 23 -11.66 2.39 -8.54
CA ARG A 23 -10.85 2.20 -9.76
C ARG A 23 -11.72 2.02 -11.01
N PRO A 24 -12.74 1.13 -11.04
CA PRO A 24 -13.71 1.10 -12.13
C PRO A 24 -14.44 2.42 -12.38
N LEU A 25 -14.71 3.22 -11.34
CA LEU A 25 -15.32 4.55 -11.52
C LEU A 25 -14.35 5.53 -12.18
N ALA A 26 -13.09 5.55 -11.75
CA ALA A 26 -12.04 6.38 -12.32
C ALA A 26 -11.76 6.05 -13.79
N GLU A 27 -11.76 4.77 -14.16
CA GLU A 27 -11.64 4.32 -15.56
C GLU A 27 -12.84 4.81 -16.39
N LYS A 28 -14.06 4.65 -15.88
CA LYS A 28 -15.28 5.14 -16.54
C LYS A 28 -15.30 6.67 -16.71
N ALA A 29 -14.77 7.39 -15.73
CA ALA A 29 -14.64 8.84 -15.74
C ALA A 29 -13.48 9.35 -16.63
N GLY A 30 -12.75 8.45 -17.30
CA GLY A 30 -11.66 8.86 -18.20
C GLY A 30 -10.41 9.40 -17.48
N LEU A 31 -10.28 9.16 -16.17
CA LEU A 31 -9.08 9.57 -15.40
C LEU A 31 -7.82 8.79 -15.81
N GLY A 32 -8.00 7.65 -16.47
CA GLY A 32 -6.93 6.76 -16.89
C GLY A 32 -7.46 5.41 -17.33
N TRP A 33 -6.56 4.45 -17.50
CA TRP A 33 -6.90 3.05 -17.79
C TRP A 33 -6.39 2.13 -16.68
N THR A 34 -7.02 0.96 -16.53
CA THR A 34 -6.53 -0.06 -15.61
C THR A 34 -5.24 -0.71 -16.16
N GLY A 35 -4.13 -0.54 -15.44
CA GLY A 35 -2.87 -1.22 -15.76
C GLY A 35 -2.92 -2.71 -15.44
N LYS A 36 -1.99 -3.51 -15.99
CA LYS A 36 -1.91 -4.96 -15.69
C LYS A 36 -1.70 -5.29 -14.22
N HIS A 37 -1.17 -4.35 -13.43
CA HIS A 37 -1.08 -4.41 -11.97
C HIS A 37 -2.34 -3.94 -11.23
N SER A 38 -3.47 -3.79 -11.93
CA SER A 38 -4.81 -3.40 -11.44
C SER A 38 -4.98 -2.01 -10.80
N LEU A 39 -3.99 -1.12 -10.94
CA LEU A 39 -4.13 0.29 -10.55
C LEU A 39 -4.45 1.14 -11.78
N ILE A 40 -5.07 2.31 -11.55
CA ILE A 40 -5.29 3.28 -12.62
C ILE A 40 -3.96 3.93 -13.00
N ILE A 41 -3.74 4.02 -14.31
CA ILE A 41 -2.63 4.74 -14.92
C ILE A 41 -3.22 5.91 -15.69
N ASN A 42 -2.73 7.10 -15.39
CA ASN A 42 -2.96 8.32 -16.13
C ASN A 42 -1.75 8.60 -17.02
N ARG A 43 -2.00 9.15 -18.21
CA ARG A 43 -0.96 9.43 -19.21
C ARG A 43 0.10 10.41 -18.72
N ASP A 44 -0.31 11.43 -17.98
CA ASP A 44 0.53 12.55 -17.57
C ASP A 44 0.99 12.42 -16.11
N ALA A 45 0.22 11.73 -15.27
CA ALA A 45 0.54 11.55 -13.84
C ALA A 45 1.10 10.17 -13.47
N GLY A 46 1.12 9.20 -14.39
CA GLY A 46 1.47 7.81 -14.08
C GLY A 46 0.42 7.18 -13.16
N SER A 47 0.82 6.56 -12.06
CA SER A 47 -0.07 5.88 -11.09
C SER A 47 0.13 6.36 -9.65
N PHE A 48 0.98 7.35 -9.43
CA PHE A 48 1.26 7.93 -8.11
C PHE A 48 0.29 9.08 -7.78
N PHE A 49 -0.99 8.75 -7.69
CA PHE A 49 -2.03 9.68 -7.25
C PHE A 49 -3.09 8.94 -6.43
N PHE A 50 -3.87 9.70 -5.66
CA PHE A 50 -5.00 9.18 -4.90
C PHE A 50 -6.29 9.33 -5.70
N LEU A 51 -7.21 8.39 -5.48
CA LEU A 51 -8.58 8.49 -5.97
C LEU A 51 -9.48 9.06 -4.87
N GLY A 52 -10.47 9.82 -5.30
CA GLY A 52 -11.56 10.26 -4.46
C GLY A 52 -12.79 10.51 -5.31
N GLU A 53 -13.96 10.35 -4.72
CA GLU A 53 -15.22 10.50 -5.40
C GLU A 53 -16.16 11.43 -4.64
N LEU A 54 -16.89 12.23 -5.41
CA LEU A 54 -17.97 13.06 -4.92
C LEU A 54 -19.27 12.56 -5.56
N LEU A 55 -20.05 11.79 -4.80
CA LEU A 55 -21.38 11.38 -5.26
C LEU A 55 -22.30 12.58 -5.17
N VAL A 56 -23.03 12.87 -6.24
CA VAL A 56 -23.97 13.99 -6.33
C VAL A 56 -25.31 13.52 -6.92
N ASP A 57 -26.38 14.23 -6.62
CA ASP A 57 -27.74 13.95 -7.15
C ASP A 57 -28.13 14.82 -8.34
N ILE A 58 -27.19 15.60 -8.88
CA ILE A 58 -27.38 16.42 -10.07
C ILE A 58 -26.93 15.68 -11.34
N PRO A 59 -27.64 15.84 -12.47
CA PRO A 59 -27.24 15.24 -13.73
C PRO A 59 -26.03 16.00 -14.32
N LEU A 60 -24.86 15.37 -14.31
CA LEU A 60 -23.66 15.88 -14.96
C LEU A 60 -23.47 15.23 -16.34
N PRO A 61 -22.82 15.91 -17.30
CA PRO A 61 -22.29 15.26 -18.48
C PRO A 61 -21.39 14.09 -18.09
N VAL A 62 -21.46 13.00 -18.84
CA VAL A 62 -20.67 11.79 -18.57
C VAL A 62 -19.45 11.78 -19.48
N ASP A 63 -18.28 11.63 -18.87
CA ASP A 63 -17.02 11.47 -19.58
C ASP A 63 -16.92 10.10 -20.28
N ARG A 64 -15.87 9.93 -21.09
CA ARG A 64 -15.60 8.67 -21.78
C ARG A 64 -14.30 8.05 -21.28
N PRO A 65 -14.23 6.72 -21.14
CA PRO A 65 -12.97 6.03 -20.87
C PRO A 65 -11.91 6.37 -21.93
N VAL A 66 -10.65 6.36 -21.49
CA VAL A 66 -9.48 6.47 -22.38
C VAL A 66 -9.03 5.09 -22.85
N ALA A 67 -8.21 5.05 -23.90
CA ALA A 67 -7.64 3.80 -24.39
C ALA A 67 -6.60 3.23 -23.41
N GLU A 68 -6.53 1.91 -23.34
CA GLU A 68 -5.51 1.17 -22.60
C GLU A 68 -4.16 1.25 -23.33
N GLU A 69 -3.06 1.55 -22.61
CA GLU A 69 -1.74 1.76 -23.24
C GLU A 69 -0.58 0.91 -22.65
N CYS A 70 -0.85 -0.20 -21.93
CA CYS A 70 0.19 -1.15 -21.52
C CYS A 70 0.72 -1.96 -22.71
N GLY A 71 -0.13 -2.27 -23.69
CA GLY A 71 0.25 -3.08 -24.85
C GLY A 71 0.88 -4.42 -24.46
N ARG A 72 2.07 -4.71 -24.99
CA ARG A 72 2.81 -5.97 -24.72
C ARG A 72 3.64 -5.96 -23.43
N CYS A 73 3.68 -4.85 -22.69
CA CYS A 73 4.47 -4.73 -21.47
C CYS A 73 4.04 -5.77 -20.42
N VAL A 74 5.00 -6.41 -19.74
CA VAL A 74 4.77 -7.35 -18.63
C VAL A 74 5.63 -7.02 -17.40
N ALA A 75 6.26 -5.84 -17.36
CA ALA A 75 7.26 -5.47 -16.36
C ALA A 75 6.77 -5.63 -14.92
N CYS A 76 5.55 -5.16 -14.62
CA CYS A 76 4.96 -5.29 -13.28
C CYS A 76 4.75 -6.75 -12.85
N MET A 77 4.37 -7.61 -13.80
CA MET A 77 4.19 -9.05 -13.55
C MET A 77 5.54 -9.73 -13.29
N THR A 78 6.56 -9.36 -14.08
CA THR A 78 7.92 -9.91 -13.97
C THR A 78 8.60 -9.52 -12.65
N ILE A 79 8.45 -8.27 -12.21
CA ILE A 79 9.12 -7.80 -10.98
C ILE A 79 8.44 -8.25 -9.69
N CYS A 80 7.14 -8.59 -9.75
CA CYS A 80 6.35 -8.88 -8.55
C CYS A 80 6.98 -10.04 -7.75
N PRO A 81 7.51 -9.80 -6.53
CA PRO A 81 8.35 -10.79 -5.86
C PRO A 81 7.64 -12.11 -5.55
N THR A 82 6.32 -12.05 -5.34
CA THR A 82 5.48 -13.19 -5.00
C THR A 82 4.63 -13.69 -6.17
N SER A 83 4.81 -13.11 -7.37
CA SER A 83 3.95 -13.38 -8.54
C SER A 83 2.47 -13.23 -8.20
N ALA A 84 2.12 -12.15 -7.48
CA ALA A 84 0.74 -11.85 -7.10
C ALA A 84 -0.11 -11.40 -8.30
N ILE A 85 0.49 -10.84 -9.34
CA ILE A 85 -0.21 -10.55 -10.60
C ILE A 85 -0.18 -11.84 -11.44
N VAL A 86 -1.23 -12.66 -11.29
CA VAL A 86 -1.28 -14.03 -11.84
C VAL A 86 -1.54 -14.06 -13.34
N GLU A 87 -2.21 -13.04 -13.85
CA GLU A 87 -2.41 -12.75 -15.27
C GLU A 87 -2.69 -11.23 -15.41
N PRO A 88 -2.66 -10.64 -16.61
CA PRO A 88 -2.97 -9.23 -16.80
C PRO A 88 -4.28 -8.84 -16.10
N TYR A 89 -4.24 -7.77 -15.30
CA TYR A 89 -5.39 -7.18 -14.58
C TYR A 89 -5.91 -7.99 -13.38
N THR A 90 -5.39 -9.20 -13.14
CA THR A 90 -5.81 -10.07 -12.04
C THR A 90 -4.71 -10.17 -10.98
N VAL A 91 -5.01 -9.70 -9.76
CA VAL A 91 -4.10 -9.76 -8.61
C VAL A 91 -4.65 -10.71 -7.55
N ASP A 92 -3.90 -11.77 -7.22
CA ASP A 92 -4.18 -12.59 -6.04
C ASP A 92 -3.69 -11.85 -4.79
N ALA A 93 -4.64 -11.20 -4.09
CA ALA A 93 -4.37 -10.45 -2.87
C ALA A 93 -3.66 -11.29 -1.80
N ARG A 94 -3.93 -12.61 -1.72
CA ARG A 94 -3.33 -13.50 -0.72
C ARG A 94 -1.81 -13.65 -0.88
N ARG A 95 -1.29 -13.28 -2.06
CA ARG A 95 0.14 -13.28 -2.40
C ARG A 95 0.73 -11.87 -2.38
N CYS A 96 -0.09 -10.83 -2.51
CA CYS A 96 0.35 -9.45 -2.65
C CYS A 96 1.00 -8.94 -1.36
N ILE A 97 2.27 -8.50 -1.42
CA ILE A 97 2.98 -7.98 -0.23
C ILE A 97 2.23 -6.80 0.41
N SER A 98 1.58 -5.95 -0.39
CA SER A 98 0.76 -4.86 0.15
C SER A 98 -0.39 -5.40 1.02
N TYR A 99 -1.15 -6.38 0.53
CA TYR A 99 -2.19 -7.05 1.33
C TYR A 99 -1.61 -7.77 2.55
N LEU A 100 -0.51 -8.52 2.39
CA LEU A 100 0.13 -9.27 3.47
C LEU A 100 0.60 -8.36 4.61
N THR A 101 1.07 -7.16 4.30
CA THR A 101 1.58 -6.20 5.30
C THR A 101 0.47 -5.33 5.88
N ILE A 102 -0.60 -5.06 5.13
CA ILE A 102 -1.64 -4.11 5.53
C ILE A 102 -2.91 -4.80 6.03
N GLU A 103 -3.48 -5.72 5.26
CA GLU A 103 -4.81 -6.28 5.52
C GLU A 103 -4.78 -7.58 6.33
N LEU A 104 -3.81 -8.46 6.06
CA LEU A 104 -3.72 -9.75 6.74
C LEU A 104 -3.65 -9.55 8.26
N GLU A 105 -4.54 -10.20 9.02
CA GLU A 105 -4.52 -10.13 10.48
C GLU A 105 -3.51 -11.08 11.12
N GLY A 106 -3.35 -12.27 10.55
CA GLY A 106 -2.56 -13.37 11.11
C GLY A 106 -1.06 -13.30 10.81
N ALA A 107 -0.37 -14.42 11.01
CA ALA A 107 1.03 -14.56 10.62
C ALA A 107 1.17 -14.55 9.09
N ILE A 108 2.20 -13.88 8.58
CA ILE A 108 2.56 -13.94 7.16
C ILE A 108 2.97 -15.40 6.83
N PRO A 109 2.41 -16.02 5.78
CA PRO A 109 2.76 -17.37 5.35
C PRO A 109 4.27 -17.52 5.14
N ILE A 110 4.83 -18.65 5.57
CA ILE A 110 6.29 -18.86 5.65
C ILE A 110 6.94 -18.69 4.27
N GLU A 111 6.30 -19.19 3.23
CA GLU A 111 6.76 -19.13 1.84
C GLU A 111 6.91 -17.70 1.30
N PHE A 112 6.17 -16.72 1.85
CA PHE A 112 6.26 -15.33 1.42
C PHE A 112 7.23 -14.49 2.26
N ARG A 113 7.63 -14.96 3.45
CA ARG A 113 8.49 -14.17 4.37
C ARG A 113 9.80 -13.73 3.70
N PRO A 114 10.58 -14.60 3.03
CA PRO A 114 11.83 -14.19 2.39
C PRO A 114 11.62 -13.16 1.26
N LEU A 115 10.48 -13.22 0.57
CA LEU A 115 10.17 -12.40 -0.60
C LEU A 115 9.74 -10.97 -0.23
N ILE A 116 9.38 -10.73 1.03
CA ILE A 116 8.99 -9.39 1.52
C ILE A 116 10.19 -8.44 1.58
N GLY A 117 11.39 -8.96 1.83
CA GLY A 117 12.58 -8.13 2.07
C GLY A 117 12.39 -7.26 3.32
N ASN A 118 12.62 -5.96 3.19
CA ASN A 118 12.47 -4.96 4.27
C ASN A 118 11.14 -4.17 4.21
N ARG A 119 10.16 -4.58 3.41
CA ARG A 119 8.87 -3.89 3.26
C ARG A 119 8.00 -4.12 4.50
N ILE A 120 7.80 -3.07 5.30
CA ILE A 120 7.04 -3.15 6.56
C ILE A 120 5.61 -2.62 6.47
N TYR A 121 5.27 -1.92 5.38
CA TYR A 121 3.93 -1.40 5.10
C TYR A 121 3.79 -1.11 3.60
N GLY A 122 2.94 -1.86 2.89
CA GLY A 122 2.75 -1.69 1.45
C GLY A 122 3.87 -2.30 0.60
N CYS A 123 3.72 -2.18 -0.72
CA CYS A 123 4.71 -2.58 -1.70
C CYS A 123 4.45 -1.82 -3.00
N ASP A 124 5.48 -1.13 -3.50
CA ASP A 124 5.36 -0.29 -4.69
C ASP A 124 6.05 -0.90 -5.91
N ASP A 125 6.62 -2.10 -5.83
CA ASP A 125 7.46 -2.68 -6.88
C ASP A 125 6.79 -2.68 -8.27
N CYS A 126 5.49 -3.03 -8.33
CA CYS A 126 4.73 -3.07 -9.57
C CYS A 126 4.50 -1.68 -10.17
N GLN A 127 4.47 -0.63 -9.34
CA GLN A 127 4.41 0.76 -9.75
C GLN A 127 5.81 1.27 -10.10
N LEU A 128 6.83 1.05 -9.27
CA LEU A 128 8.19 1.53 -9.48
C LEU A 128 8.78 1.07 -10.82
N ILE A 129 8.45 -0.14 -11.28
CA ILE A 129 8.87 -0.63 -12.60
C ILE A 129 7.98 -0.16 -13.76
N CYS A 130 6.79 0.39 -13.48
CA CYS A 130 5.83 0.73 -14.51
C CYS A 130 6.37 1.88 -15.38
N PRO A 131 6.50 1.71 -16.71
CA PRO A 131 7.13 2.71 -17.57
C PRO A 131 6.34 4.01 -17.68
N TRP A 132 5.06 4.01 -17.28
CA TRP A 132 4.20 5.19 -17.24
C TRP A 132 4.50 6.11 -16.04
N ASN A 133 5.10 5.58 -14.97
CA ASN A 133 5.48 6.39 -13.82
C ASN A 133 6.67 7.32 -14.07
N ARG A 134 7.32 7.23 -15.24
CA ARG A 134 8.30 8.23 -15.68
C ARG A 134 7.69 9.61 -15.92
N PHE A 135 6.36 9.68 -16.10
CA PHE A 135 5.63 10.92 -16.32
C PHE A 135 5.17 11.57 -15.01
N SER A 136 5.13 10.79 -13.91
CA SER A 136 4.75 11.29 -12.58
C SER A 136 5.65 12.43 -12.13
N GLN A 137 5.04 13.47 -11.55
CA GLN A 137 5.73 14.60 -10.95
C GLN A 137 5.76 14.46 -9.43
N LEU A 138 6.78 15.03 -8.79
CA LEU A 138 6.74 15.23 -7.34
C LEU A 138 5.65 16.26 -7.02
N THR A 139 4.96 16.02 -5.91
CA THR A 139 3.95 16.94 -5.39
C THR A 139 4.60 18.09 -4.62
N ASP A 140 4.00 19.27 -4.71
CA ASP A 140 4.35 20.43 -3.88
C ASP A 140 3.56 20.45 -2.55
N GLU A 141 2.66 19.48 -2.34
CA GLU A 141 1.87 19.38 -1.11
C GLU A 141 2.72 18.81 0.04
N GLU A 142 3.03 19.66 1.03
CA GLU A 142 3.89 19.31 2.16
C GLU A 142 3.38 18.10 2.95
N ASP A 143 2.06 17.93 3.04
CA ASP A 143 1.40 16.83 3.77
C ASP A 143 1.75 15.42 3.21
N PHE A 144 2.21 15.34 1.95
CA PHE A 144 2.67 14.08 1.35
C PHE A 144 4.16 13.82 1.54
N SER A 145 4.90 14.71 2.19
CA SER A 145 6.31 14.49 2.52
C SER A 145 6.47 13.40 3.58
N PRO A 146 7.51 12.54 3.48
CA PRO A 146 7.78 11.54 4.50
C PRO A 146 7.98 12.18 5.88
N ARG A 147 7.24 11.68 6.88
CA ARG A 147 7.42 12.14 8.26
C ARG A 147 8.82 11.80 8.75
N LYS A 148 9.48 12.73 9.43
CA LYS A 148 10.87 12.56 9.93
C LYS A 148 11.09 11.25 10.70
N ALA A 149 10.16 10.86 11.57
CA ALA A 149 10.26 9.63 12.35
C ALA A 149 10.12 8.33 11.53
N LEU A 150 9.68 8.43 10.28
CA LEU A 150 9.49 7.32 9.33
C LEU A 150 10.42 7.43 8.12
N HIS A 151 11.29 8.44 8.08
CA HIS A 151 12.24 8.65 7.00
C HIS A 151 13.48 7.76 7.18
N ALA A 152 13.32 6.49 6.82
CA ALA A 152 14.35 5.44 6.86
C ALA A 152 15.05 5.20 8.23
N PRO A 153 14.33 5.09 9.36
CA PRO A 153 14.93 4.69 10.63
C PRO A 153 15.34 3.20 10.63
N PRO A 154 16.31 2.79 11.46
CA PRO A 154 16.65 1.39 11.64
C PRO A 154 15.46 0.54 12.10
N LEU A 155 15.33 -0.68 11.57
CA LEU A 155 14.23 -1.58 11.90
C LEU A 155 14.17 -1.91 13.40
N VAL A 156 15.32 -2.01 14.07
CA VAL A 156 15.39 -2.25 15.52
C VAL A 156 14.78 -1.12 16.34
N GLU A 157 14.90 0.14 15.89
CA GLU A 157 14.30 1.29 16.56
C GLU A 157 12.77 1.26 16.40
N LEU A 158 12.30 1.00 15.18
CA LEU A 158 10.87 0.85 14.90
C LEU A 158 10.26 -0.33 15.67
N PHE A 159 11.01 -1.42 15.83
CA PHE A 159 10.60 -2.59 16.60
C PHE A 159 10.58 -2.32 18.10
N ALA A 160 11.32 -1.33 18.59
CA ALA A 160 11.36 -0.94 20.00
C ALA A 160 10.18 -0.04 20.41
N TRP A 161 9.39 0.47 19.46
CA TRP A 161 8.26 1.34 19.76
C TRP A 161 7.26 0.69 20.73
N SER A 162 6.76 1.48 21.68
CA SER A 162 5.57 1.12 22.45
C SER A 162 4.33 1.35 21.59
N GLU A 163 3.21 0.75 21.98
CA GLU A 163 1.93 1.02 21.31
C GLU A 163 1.54 2.50 21.39
N SER A 164 1.75 3.13 22.55
CA SER A 164 1.50 4.56 22.73
C SER A 164 2.36 5.44 21.81
N HIS A 165 3.63 5.06 21.60
CA HIS A 165 4.51 5.77 20.68
C HIS A 165 4.06 5.59 19.23
N PHE A 166 3.77 4.35 18.83
CA PHE A 166 3.24 4.03 17.50
C PHE A 166 1.97 4.84 17.18
N LEU A 167 0.99 4.84 18.09
CA LEU A 167 -0.28 5.57 17.89
C LEU A 167 -0.06 7.08 17.77
N LYS A 168 0.84 7.65 18.56
CA LYS A 168 1.17 9.08 18.51
C LYS A 168 1.86 9.47 17.20
N VAL A 169 2.88 8.72 16.78
CA VAL A 169 3.68 9.06 15.57
C VAL A 169 2.90 8.83 14.29
N THR A 170 2.02 7.82 14.26
CA THR A 170 1.22 7.48 13.07
C THR A 170 -0.12 8.20 13.01
N GLU A 171 -0.43 9.10 13.94
CA GLU A 171 -1.66 9.89 13.93
C GLU A 171 -1.87 10.63 12.59
N GLY A 172 -3.05 10.47 11.97
CA GLY A 172 -3.35 11.03 10.66
C GLY A 172 -2.63 10.34 9.48
N SER A 173 -1.97 9.19 9.69
CA SER A 173 -1.39 8.38 8.62
C SER A 173 -2.19 7.10 8.42
N ALA A 174 -2.27 6.62 7.18
CA ALA A 174 -2.84 5.31 6.84
C ALA A 174 -2.16 4.16 7.62
N ILE A 175 -0.87 4.31 7.99
CA ILE A 175 -0.12 3.32 8.78
C ILE A 175 -0.81 3.01 10.12
N ARG A 176 -1.47 4.00 10.75
CA ARG A 176 -2.13 3.80 12.04
C ARG A 176 -3.19 2.67 11.99
N ARG A 177 -3.83 2.45 10.83
CA ARG A 177 -4.93 1.48 10.67
C ARG A 177 -4.50 0.02 10.87
N ILE A 178 -3.22 -0.31 10.62
CA ILE A 178 -2.76 -1.68 10.82
C ILE A 178 -2.63 -2.02 12.30
N GLY A 179 -2.48 -1.02 13.17
CA GLY A 179 -2.27 -1.22 14.59
C GLY A 179 -0.86 -1.75 14.93
N HIS A 180 -0.47 -1.56 16.19
CA HIS A 180 0.89 -1.80 16.64
C HIS A 180 1.32 -3.27 16.54
N LEU A 181 0.39 -4.23 16.70
CA LEU A 181 0.73 -5.64 16.55
C LEU A 181 1.15 -5.96 15.11
N ARG A 182 0.33 -5.65 14.10
CA ARG A 182 0.71 -5.92 12.69
C ARG A 182 1.98 -5.17 12.28
N TRP A 183 2.20 -3.96 12.82
CA TRP A 183 3.45 -3.23 12.68
C TRP A 183 4.67 -4.04 13.13
N LEU A 184 4.65 -4.55 14.36
CA LEU A 184 5.71 -5.40 14.89
C LEU A 184 5.86 -6.70 14.09
N ARG A 185 4.76 -7.31 13.62
CA ARG A 185 4.81 -8.52 12.78
C ARG A 185 5.61 -8.29 11.51
N ASN A 186 5.32 -7.20 10.81
CA ASN A 186 5.98 -6.90 9.56
C ASN A 186 7.47 -6.62 9.79
N ILE A 187 7.80 -5.87 10.85
CA ILE A 187 9.20 -5.60 11.20
C ILE A 187 9.94 -6.87 11.64
N ALA A 188 9.29 -7.79 12.36
CA ALA A 188 9.92 -9.07 12.73
C ALA A 188 10.30 -9.90 11.49
N VAL A 189 9.44 -9.92 10.46
CA VAL A 189 9.76 -10.54 9.17
C VAL A 189 10.91 -9.81 8.48
N ALA A 190 10.89 -8.48 8.45
CA ALA A 190 11.96 -7.68 7.86
C ALA A 190 13.32 -7.87 8.55
N LEU A 191 13.34 -7.94 9.88
CA LEU A 191 14.54 -8.24 10.68
C LEU A 191 15.06 -9.65 10.38
N GLY A 192 14.17 -10.64 10.19
CA GLY A 192 14.55 -12.00 9.81
C GLY A 192 15.13 -12.11 8.40
N ASN A 193 14.82 -11.16 7.51
CA ASN A 193 15.36 -11.09 6.15
C ASN A 193 16.65 -10.24 6.06
N ALA A 194 16.99 -9.50 7.12
CA ALA A 194 18.17 -8.66 7.14
C ALA A 194 19.45 -9.52 7.25
N PRO A 195 20.62 -8.99 6.84
CA PRO A 195 21.89 -9.60 7.17
C PRO A 195 22.01 -9.87 8.68
N TRP A 196 22.77 -10.91 9.02
CA TRP A 196 22.97 -11.26 10.43
C TRP A 196 23.56 -10.08 11.20
N ASP A 197 22.93 -9.78 12.34
CA ASP A 197 23.37 -8.79 13.32
C ASP A 197 22.86 -9.25 14.69
N GLU A 198 23.72 -9.19 15.71
CA GLU A 198 23.36 -9.53 17.09
C GLU A 198 22.22 -8.62 17.60
N ALA A 199 22.17 -7.36 17.17
CA ALA A 199 21.11 -6.43 17.52
C ALA A 199 19.73 -6.89 16.99
N HIS A 200 19.67 -7.47 15.80
CA HIS A 200 18.42 -8.02 15.24
C HIS A 200 17.92 -9.19 16.09
N LEU A 201 18.81 -10.10 16.49
CA LEU A 201 18.47 -11.24 17.35
C LEU A 201 17.98 -10.77 18.72
N LYS A 202 18.73 -9.88 19.39
CA LYS A 202 18.33 -9.31 20.69
C LYS A 202 16.97 -8.61 20.61
N ALA A 203 16.72 -7.86 19.54
CA ALA A 203 15.44 -7.20 19.32
C ALA A 203 14.30 -8.24 19.23
N LEU A 204 14.41 -9.25 18.37
CA LEU A 204 13.42 -10.32 18.21
C LEU A 204 13.18 -11.09 19.52
N GLU A 205 14.25 -11.44 20.24
CA GLU A 205 14.17 -12.16 21.52
C GLU A 205 13.47 -11.35 22.60
N SER A 206 13.67 -10.03 22.65
CA SER A 206 13.04 -9.15 23.65
C SER A 206 11.50 -9.17 23.63
N ARG A 207 10.91 -9.59 22.50
CA ARG A 207 9.45 -9.68 22.31
C ARG A 207 8.93 -11.12 22.15
N ARG A 208 9.79 -12.13 22.30
CA ARG A 208 9.39 -13.54 22.20
C ARG A 208 8.34 -13.87 23.26
N GLY A 209 7.22 -14.48 22.84
CA GLY A 209 6.12 -14.88 23.73
C GLY A 209 5.22 -13.75 24.25
N ARG A 210 5.45 -12.49 23.87
CA ARG A 210 4.67 -11.33 24.38
C ARG A 210 3.35 -11.05 23.63
N ALA A 211 2.98 -11.87 22.64
CA ALA A 211 1.72 -11.67 21.93
C ALA A 211 1.06 -13.01 21.55
N PRO A 212 -0.23 -13.21 21.91
CA PRO A 212 -0.91 -14.51 21.77
C PRO A 212 -1.14 -14.97 20.32
N ARG A 213 -0.88 -14.11 19.31
CA ARG A 213 -1.00 -14.43 17.87
C ARG A 213 0.33 -14.50 17.12
N PHE A 214 1.46 -14.33 17.81
CA PHE A 214 2.79 -14.37 17.21
C PHE A 214 3.45 -15.70 17.51
N SER A 215 3.05 -16.76 16.81
CA SER A 215 3.92 -17.93 16.67
C SER A 215 5.10 -17.54 15.79
N MET A 216 6.08 -16.86 16.40
CA MET A 216 7.40 -16.68 15.82
C MET A 216 8.11 -18.04 15.89
N SER A 217 7.80 -18.92 14.95
CA SER A 217 8.62 -20.09 14.67
C SER A 217 9.94 -19.60 14.07
N ILE A 218 10.91 -19.36 14.94
CA ILE A 218 12.30 -19.17 14.54
C ILE A 218 12.78 -20.56 14.11
N SER A 219 12.77 -20.82 12.81
CA SER A 219 13.47 -21.97 12.25
C SER A 219 14.96 -21.72 12.40
N SER A 220 15.55 -22.27 13.47
CA SER A 220 17.00 -22.38 13.62
C SER A 220 17.52 -23.28 12.50
N GLY A 221 17.97 -22.68 11.40
CA GLY A 221 18.70 -23.38 10.37
C GLY A 221 20.10 -23.73 10.88
N GLN A 222 20.36 -25.04 11.02
CA GLN A 222 21.69 -25.60 10.81
C GLN A 222 22.04 -25.55 9.32
#